data_AF-A0A256JL20-F1
#
_entry.id   AF-A0A256JL20-F1
#
_cell.length_a   1.000
_cell.length_b   1.000
_cell.length_c   1.000
_cell.angle_alpha   90.00
_cell.angle_beta   90.00
_cell.angle_gamma   90.00
#
_symmetry.space_group_name_H-M   'P 1'
#
loop_
_entity.id
_entity.type
_entity.pdbx_description
1 polymer ?
#
loop_
_entity_poly.entity_id
_entity_poly.type
_entity_poly.pdbx_seq_one_letter_code
_entity_poly.pdbx_strand_id
1 'polypeptide(L)'
;MSDTDARRILVPVGDSDSLRDTVSYVVDSATETAPAPVEIHLVLAARTQAVSPDAPTELGTAREQLERVALWVEEETAEGTVVAREDREADAAGESEADADGEAPAGAADAPGWLTVVTDTVGTDRYLFSPGDYADALLEYAAAAGIDRIVVDPEYKPGGTASMLQPMSVELARGDVPVETAPVDRPTEGAVLARAASLSKYLSVFVVSYLFYMSLSAWKPLDFFTGFVTASIVSLVLAPVVANRSAPLGVTLRRLARLLVYAPYLVKEIAVANLQVAYVVLHPDMPIDPEVVQLRAAVWGDGAVTTLANSITLTPGTLTVNVSERSFDIHSLTADSRADLFDGGLERAVRFVFYGRAAARIPTPRERGDAGEGRDG
;
A
#
# COMPACT_ATOMS: atom_id res chain seq x y z
N MET A 1 6.14 37.91 -18.22
CA MET A 1 5.27 37.35 -19.27
C MET A 1 5.40 35.83 -19.15
N SER A 2 5.07 35.23 -18.00
CA SER A 2 3.79 35.14 -17.27
C SER A 2 3.13 33.81 -17.60
N ASP A 3 3.48 32.77 -16.84
CA ASP A 3 2.63 31.61 -16.53
C ASP A 3 3.41 30.80 -15.47
N THR A 4 2.94 30.53 -14.26
CA THR A 4 1.58 30.55 -13.75
C THR A 4 1.66 30.90 -12.25
N ASP A 5 0.65 31.58 -11.70
CA ASP A 5 0.47 31.92 -10.26
C ASP A 5 0.22 30.63 -9.43
N ALA A 6 0.97 29.57 -9.75
CA ALA A 6 0.76 28.22 -9.31
C ALA A 6 1.59 27.97 -8.06
N ARG A 7 0.93 27.51 -6.99
CA ARG A 7 1.65 27.19 -5.75
C ARG A 7 2.33 25.84 -5.88
N ARG A 8 3.63 25.82 -5.64
CA ARG A 8 4.45 24.61 -5.73
C ARG A 8 4.74 24.05 -4.35
N ILE A 9 4.29 22.82 -4.12
CA ILE A 9 4.49 22.12 -2.86
C ILE A 9 5.38 20.92 -3.12
N LEU A 10 6.47 20.79 -2.38
CA LEU A 10 7.33 19.60 -2.42
C LEU A 10 6.98 18.66 -1.28
N VAL A 11 6.82 17.38 -1.61
CA VAL A 11 6.61 16.29 -0.65
C VAL A 11 7.71 15.26 -0.85
N PRO A 12 8.67 15.13 0.10
CA PRO A 12 9.69 14.09 0.03
C PRO A 12 9.04 12.71 0.20
N VAL A 13 9.26 11.83 -0.78
CA VAL A 13 8.77 10.46 -0.78
C VAL A 13 9.84 9.53 -0.23
N GLY A 14 9.45 8.70 0.74
CA GLY A 14 10.31 7.70 1.36
C GLY A 14 9.49 6.58 1.98
N ASP A 15 10.17 5.63 2.62
CA ASP A 15 9.51 4.52 3.30
C ASP A 15 8.91 5.02 4.63
N SER A 16 7.59 5.25 4.62
CA SER A 16 6.83 5.70 5.78
C SER A 16 5.41 5.12 5.74
N ASP A 17 4.94 4.65 6.89
CA ASP A 17 3.58 4.13 7.06
C ASP A 17 2.53 5.27 7.07
N SER A 18 2.94 6.50 7.40
CA SER A 18 2.08 7.70 7.40
C SER A 18 2.10 8.48 6.08
N LEU A 19 2.89 8.07 5.09
CA LEU A 19 3.06 8.81 3.83
C LEU A 19 1.73 9.04 3.11
N ARG A 20 0.82 8.04 3.12
CA ARG A 20 -0.50 8.19 2.50
C ARG A 20 -1.33 9.28 3.16
N ASP A 21 -1.34 9.34 4.48
CA ASP A 21 -2.05 10.39 5.23
C ASP A 21 -1.42 11.77 4.97
N THR A 22 -0.09 11.83 4.84
CA THR A 22 0.63 13.06 4.47
C THR A 22 0.21 13.55 3.09
N VAL A 23 0.07 12.64 2.12
CA VAL A 23 -0.41 12.95 0.77
C VAL A 23 -1.85 13.45 0.80
N SER A 24 -2.75 12.77 1.52
CA SER A 24 -4.14 13.24 1.70
C SER A 24 -4.19 14.64 2.32
N TYR A 25 -3.39 14.91 3.35
CA TYR A 25 -3.29 16.24 3.96
C TYR A 25 -2.83 17.32 2.96
N VAL A 26 -1.86 17.01 2.10
CA VAL A 26 -1.37 17.95 1.08
C VAL A 26 -2.45 18.23 0.04
N VAL A 27 -3.19 17.20 -0.40
CA VAL A 27 -4.31 17.34 -1.35
C VAL A 27 -5.47 18.14 -0.75
N ASP A 28 -5.84 17.87 0.50
CA ASP A 28 -6.87 18.62 1.22
C ASP A 28 -6.46 20.09 1.38
N SER A 29 -5.22 20.35 1.78
CA SER A 29 -4.68 21.71 1.93
C SER A 29 -4.63 22.47 0.60
N ALA A 30 -4.34 21.77 -0.50
CA ALA A 30 -4.38 22.32 -1.85
C ALA A 30 -5.82 22.68 -2.27
N THR A 31 -6.79 21.83 -1.92
CA THR A 31 -8.22 22.00 -2.27
C THR A 31 -8.88 23.12 -1.48
N GLU A 32 -8.55 23.29 -0.20
CA GLU A 32 -9.13 24.33 0.67
C GLU A 32 -8.76 25.76 0.23
N THR A 33 -7.73 25.93 -0.61
CA THR A 33 -7.17 27.25 -0.91
C THR A 33 -7.54 27.83 -2.30
N ALA A 34 -8.72 27.52 -2.85
CA ALA A 34 -9.22 27.91 -4.18
C ALA A 34 -8.81 29.30 -4.75
N PRO A 35 -8.74 29.52 -6.10
CA PRO A 35 -8.55 28.60 -7.22
C PRO A 35 -7.22 28.93 -7.95
N ALA A 36 -6.12 29.05 -7.20
CA ALA A 36 -4.81 29.11 -7.84
C ALA A 36 -4.43 27.69 -8.28
N PRO A 37 -3.84 27.51 -9.47
CA PRO A 37 -3.30 26.20 -9.84
C PRO A 37 -2.27 25.74 -8.80
N VAL A 38 -2.25 24.46 -8.47
CA VAL A 38 -1.31 23.88 -7.51
C VAL A 38 -0.47 22.84 -8.22
N GLU A 39 0.83 22.84 -7.95
CA GLU A 39 1.79 21.88 -8.47
C GLU A 39 2.37 21.10 -7.27
N ILE A 40 2.12 19.79 -7.22
CA ILE A 40 2.65 18.91 -6.18
C ILE A 40 3.84 18.16 -6.74
N HIS A 41 5.03 18.42 -6.20
CA HIS A 41 6.27 17.73 -6.53
C HIS A 41 6.49 16.58 -5.54
N LEU A 42 6.26 15.35 -6.00
CA LEU A 42 6.59 14.12 -5.29
C LEU A 42 8.04 13.76 -5.62
N VAL A 43 8.96 13.94 -4.67
CA VAL A 43 10.39 13.83 -4.93
C VAL A 43 11.01 12.73 -4.09
N LEU A 44 11.69 11.80 -4.73
CA LEU A 44 12.41 10.72 -4.05
C LEU A 44 13.92 10.96 -4.17
N ALA A 45 14.62 10.99 -3.04
CA ALA A 45 16.08 11.10 -3.03
C ALA A 45 16.71 9.71 -3.19
N ALA A 46 17.28 9.44 -4.37
CA ALA A 46 17.90 8.17 -4.70
C ALA A 46 19.19 7.95 -3.90
N ARG A 47 19.45 6.70 -3.52
CA ARG A 47 20.67 6.32 -2.79
C ARG A 47 21.84 6.01 -3.71
N THR A 48 21.53 5.65 -4.94
CA THR A 48 22.47 5.07 -5.88
C THR A 48 22.62 5.99 -7.07
N GLN A 49 23.88 6.21 -7.43
CA GLN A 49 24.21 6.97 -8.61
C GLN A 49 23.77 6.21 -9.85
N ALA A 50 23.29 6.93 -10.87
CA ALA A 50 22.88 6.34 -12.15
C ALA A 50 23.98 5.49 -12.82
N VAL A 51 25.24 5.71 -12.45
CA VAL A 51 26.44 5.04 -12.97
C VAL A 51 26.76 3.71 -12.24
N SER A 52 26.05 3.39 -11.16
CA SER A 52 26.24 2.13 -10.41
C SER A 52 25.65 0.92 -11.15
N PRO A 53 26.28 -0.27 -11.10
CA PRO A 53 25.75 -1.47 -11.74
C PRO A 53 24.33 -1.86 -11.27
N ASP A 54 23.96 -1.53 -10.02
CA ASP A 54 22.64 -1.80 -9.45
C ASP A 54 21.60 -0.67 -9.70
N ALA A 55 22.02 0.43 -10.34
CA ALA A 55 21.19 1.60 -10.57
C ALA A 55 19.90 1.33 -11.37
N PRO A 56 19.87 0.47 -12.41
CA PRO A 56 18.63 0.22 -13.15
C PRO A 56 17.52 -0.35 -12.26
N THR A 57 17.87 -1.26 -11.35
CA THR A 57 16.94 -1.92 -10.44
C THR A 57 16.47 -0.98 -9.33
N GLU A 58 17.39 -0.24 -8.71
CA GLU A 58 17.04 0.68 -7.63
C GLU A 58 16.26 1.91 -8.12
N LEU A 59 16.66 2.50 -9.26
CA LEU A 59 15.91 3.60 -9.88
C LEU A 59 14.57 3.11 -10.45
N GLY A 60 14.46 1.85 -10.88
CA GLY A 60 13.18 1.23 -11.22
C GLY A 60 12.24 1.16 -10.02
N THR A 61 12.74 0.71 -8.87
CA THR A 61 11.97 0.65 -7.62
C THR A 61 11.53 2.03 -7.13
N ALA A 62 12.42 3.03 -7.24
CA ALA A 62 12.11 4.42 -6.91
C ALA A 62 10.98 4.99 -7.80
N ARG A 63 11.01 4.70 -9.10
CA ARG A 63 9.94 5.10 -10.04
C ARG A 63 8.62 4.43 -9.71
N GLU A 64 8.62 3.13 -9.43
CA GLU A 64 7.42 2.40 -9.00
C GLU A 64 6.82 3.00 -7.71
N GLN A 65 7.67 3.43 -6.76
CA GLN A 65 7.22 4.09 -5.53
C GLN A 65 6.60 5.46 -5.84
N LEU A 66 7.22 6.27 -6.69
CA LEU A 66 6.66 7.56 -7.12
C LEU A 66 5.33 7.40 -7.85
N GLU A 67 5.22 6.44 -8.77
CA GLU A 67 3.98 6.12 -9.48
C GLU A 67 2.86 5.73 -8.51
N ARG A 68 3.18 4.92 -7.49
CA ARG A 68 2.22 4.54 -6.45
C ARG A 68 1.72 5.73 -5.65
N VAL A 69 2.60 6.66 -5.28
CA VAL A 69 2.24 7.84 -4.51
C VAL A 69 1.43 8.83 -5.36
N ALA A 70 1.79 8.98 -6.64
CA ALA A 70 1.01 9.79 -7.59
C ALA A 70 -0.42 9.26 -7.75
N LEU A 71 -0.60 7.94 -7.80
CA LEU A 71 -1.93 7.32 -7.82
C LEU A 71 -2.77 7.63 -6.57
N TRP A 72 -2.15 7.84 -5.39
CA TRP A 72 -2.90 8.27 -4.21
C TRP A 72 -3.43 9.70 -4.36
N VAL A 73 -2.66 10.60 -4.97
CA VAL A 73 -3.14 11.95 -5.30
C VAL A 73 -4.33 11.86 -6.26
N GLU A 74 -4.23 11.03 -7.30
CA GLU A 74 -5.33 10.80 -8.24
C GLU A 74 -6.58 10.21 -7.57
N GLU A 75 -6.44 9.26 -6.65
CA GLU A 75 -7.57 8.62 -5.94
C GLU A 75 -8.35 9.64 -5.09
N GLU A 76 -7.66 10.58 -4.45
CA GLU A 76 -8.26 11.62 -3.61
C GLU A 76 -8.89 12.75 -4.46
N THR A 77 -8.45 12.93 -5.71
CA THR A 77 -8.94 13.95 -6.63
C THR A 77 -9.95 13.37 -7.63
N ALA A 78 -11.24 13.66 -7.48
CA ALA A 78 -12.25 13.18 -8.43
C ALA A 78 -12.04 13.79 -9.85
N GLU A 79 -11.75 12.94 -10.84
CA GLU A 79 -11.80 13.20 -12.30
C GLU A 79 -11.25 14.57 -12.75
N GLY A 80 -9.94 14.84 -12.57
CA GLY A 80 -9.36 16.10 -13.07
C GLY A 80 -7.85 16.33 -12.96
N THR A 81 -7.04 15.31 -12.67
CA THR A 81 -5.59 15.50 -12.42
C THR A 81 -4.77 15.22 -13.68
N VAL A 82 -3.87 16.16 -14.02
CA VAL A 82 -2.85 15.95 -15.06
C VAL A 82 -1.54 15.59 -14.37
N VAL A 83 -1.08 14.36 -14.57
CA VAL A 83 0.25 13.94 -14.13
C VAL A 83 1.25 14.35 -15.21
N ALA A 84 2.05 15.37 -14.90
CA ALA A 84 3.14 15.82 -15.77
C ALA A 84 4.43 15.12 -15.35
N ARG A 85 5.09 14.48 -16.31
CA ARG A 85 6.35 13.76 -16.09
C ARG A 85 7.49 14.59 -16.65
N GLU A 86 8.38 15.08 -15.79
CA GLU A 86 9.68 15.59 -16.21
C GLU A 86 10.73 14.53 -15.84
N ASP A 87 11.08 13.64 -16.78
CA ASP A 87 12.26 12.78 -16.62
C ASP A 87 13.51 13.64 -16.87
N ARG A 88 13.98 14.36 -15.86
CA ARG A 88 15.16 15.23 -15.98
C ARG A 88 16.45 14.43 -15.76
N GLU A 89 16.76 13.45 -16.61
CA GLU A 89 18.13 12.93 -16.87
C GLU A 89 18.19 11.76 -17.89
N ALA A 90 17.63 11.95 -19.09
CA ALA A 90 18.01 11.15 -20.27
C ALA A 90 19.04 11.86 -21.19
N ASP A 91 19.52 13.05 -20.82
CA ASP A 91 20.37 13.89 -21.69
C ASP A 91 21.89 13.74 -21.45
N ALA A 92 22.34 12.66 -20.80
CA ALA A 92 23.77 12.40 -20.61
C ALA A 92 24.18 10.92 -20.82
N ALA A 93 23.57 10.23 -21.79
CA ALA A 93 24.18 9.06 -22.42
C ALA A 93 23.61 8.93 -23.83
N GLY A 94 24.38 9.40 -24.82
CA GLY A 94 24.00 9.23 -26.21
C GLY A 94 24.01 7.76 -26.58
N GLU A 95 22.85 7.21 -26.94
CA GLU A 95 22.73 6.10 -27.88
C GLU A 95 21.40 6.22 -28.61
N SER A 96 21.51 6.40 -29.91
CA SER A 96 20.44 6.46 -30.88
C SER A 96 19.91 5.06 -31.10
N GLU A 97 18.62 4.83 -30.88
CA GLU A 97 17.88 3.90 -31.72
C GLU A 97 16.47 4.45 -31.95
N ALA A 98 16.23 4.76 -33.22
CA ALA A 98 14.94 5.12 -33.75
C ALA A 98 14.06 3.87 -33.81
N ASP A 99 12.82 3.99 -33.35
CA ASP A 99 11.67 3.45 -34.07
C ASP A 99 10.41 4.22 -33.62
N ALA A 100 9.91 5.03 -34.55
CA ALA A 100 8.60 5.64 -34.48
C ALA A 100 7.58 4.66 -35.06
N ASP A 101 6.45 4.48 -34.38
CA ASP A 101 5.09 4.47 -34.93
C ASP A 101 4.10 3.93 -33.89
N GLY A 102 3.04 4.69 -33.56
CA GLY A 102 1.87 4.12 -32.86
C GLY A 102 1.04 5.05 -31.97
N GLU A 103 0.36 6.01 -32.58
CA GLU A 103 -0.98 6.49 -32.22
C GLU A 103 -1.27 7.09 -30.83
N ALA A 104 -1.40 8.43 -30.79
CA ALA A 104 -2.01 9.16 -29.70
C ALA A 104 -3.53 8.85 -29.60
N PRO A 105 -4.09 8.53 -28.42
CA PRO A 105 -5.53 8.50 -28.27
C PRO A 105 -6.06 9.95 -28.24
N ALA A 106 -6.68 10.33 -29.34
CA ALA A 106 -7.51 11.53 -29.46
C ALA A 106 -8.70 11.42 -28.48
N GLY A 107 -8.67 12.25 -27.43
CA GLY A 107 -9.75 12.32 -26.45
C GLY A 107 -9.48 13.20 -25.24
N ALA A 108 -8.69 14.27 -25.36
CA ALA A 108 -8.52 15.26 -24.30
C ALA A 108 -9.32 16.52 -24.67
N ALA A 109 -10.61 16.52 -24.33
CA ALA A 109 -11.45 17.71 -24.38
C ALA A 109 -11.81 18.12 -22.95
N ASP A 110 -11.32 19.30 -22.56
CA ASP A 110 -11.74 20.17 -21.44
C ASP A 110 -12.10 19.50 -20.11
N ALA A 111 -11.09 19.33 -19.24
CA ALA A 111 -11.27 19.24 -17.78
C ALA A 111 -10.44 20.37 -17.11
N PRO A 112 -10.93 21.06 -16.06
CA PRO A 112 -10.21 22.17 -15.44
C PRO A 112 -9.01 21.67 -14.63
N GLY A 113 -7.81 21.81 -15.18
CA GLY A 113 -6.53 21.41 -14.56
C GLY A 113 -6.05 22.37 -13.48
N TRP A 114 -6.71 22.37 -12.32
CA TRP A 114 -6.27 23.17 -11.16
C TRP A 114 -5.16 22.50 -10.36
N LEU A 115 -4.89 21.21 -10.59
CA LEU A 115 -3.85 20.44 -9.90
C LEU A 115 -2.96 19.70 -10.89
N THR A 116 -1.65 19.92 -10.79
CA THR A 116 -0.62 19.19 -11.55
C THR A 116 0.25 18.40 -10.57
N VAL A 117 0.51 17.14 -10.88
CA VAL A 117 1.43 16.31 -10.09
C VAL A 117 2.69 16.09 -10.90
N VAL A 118 3.84 16.40 -10.29
CA VAL A 118 5.18 16.18 -10.84
C VAL A 118 5.86 15.15 -9.97
N THR A 119 6.43 14.12 -10.60
CA THR A 119 7.24 13.10 -9.92
C THR A 119 8.67 13.20 -10.38
N ASP A 120 9.62 13.23 -9.45
CA ASP A 120 11.04 13.33 -9.80
C ASP A 120 11.94 12.57 -8.82
N THR A 121 13.15 12.26 -9.26
CA THR A 121 14.19 11.59 -8.47
C THR A 121 15.42 12.48 -8.37
N VAL A 122 15.93 12.71 -7.16
CA VAL A 122 17.09 13.59 -6.91
C VAL A 122 18.26 12.83 -6.32
N GLY A 123 19.48 13.37 -6.47
CA GLY A 123 20.70 12.75 -5.92
C GLY A 123 21.22 11.55 -6.72
N THR A 124 20.82 11.42 -7.99
CA THR A 124 21.30 10.42 -8.95
C THR A 124 22.73 10.67 -9.43
N ASP A 125 23.24 11.89 -9.22
CA ASP A 125 24.55 12.39 -9.66
C ASP A 125 25.64 12.24 -8.59
N ARG A 126 25.27 12.00 -7.33
CA ARG A 126 26.18 11.98 -6.18
C ARG A 126 25.79 10.92 -5.17
N TYR A 127 26.72 10.55 -4.30
CA TYR A 127 26.41 9.58 -3.25
C TYR A 127 25.87 10.32 -2.02
N LEU A 128 24.66 9.97 -1.58
CA LEU A 128 24.03 10.52 -0.38
C LEU A 128 24.25 9.59 0.82
N PHE A 129 25.15 9.95 1.73
CA PHE A 129 25.50 9.13 2.90
C PHE A 129 24.91 9.66 4.20
N SER A 130 24.79 10.99 4.33
CA SER A 130 24.35 11.67 5.54
C SER A 130 22.95 12.26 5.39
N PRO A 131 22.14 12.37 6.45
CA PRO A 131 20.85 13.07 6.41
C PRO A 131 20.96 14.50 5.87
N GLY A 132 22.11 15.16 6.08
CA GLY A 132 22.40 16.46 5.50
C GLY A 132 22.52 16.42 3.98
N ASP A 133 23.16 15.39 3.41
CA ASP A 133 23.31 15.24 1.96
C ASP A 133 21.93 15.08 1.29
N TYR A 134 21.03 14.32 1.91
CA TYR A 134 19.64 14.18 1.45
C TYR A 134 18.87 15.50 1.53
N ALA A 135 19.04 16.26 2.62
CA ALA A 135 18.43 17.58 2.76
C ALA A 135 18.96 18.55 1.70
N ASP A 136 20.26 18.57 1.45
CA ASP A 136 20.90 19.43 0.45
C ASP A 136 20.38 19.11 -0.96
N ALA A 137 20.26 17.82 -1.33
CA ALA A 137 19.70 17.40 -2.61
C ALA A 137 18.23 17.86 -2.79
N LEU A 138 17.42 17.75 -1.74
CA LEU A 138 16.02 18.21 -1.76
C LEU A 138 15.92 19.74 -1.82
N LEU A 139 16.81 20.47 -1.14
CA LEU A 139 16.85 21.93 -1.16
C LEU A 139 17.36 22.47 -2.51
N GLU A 140 18.35 21.84 -3.13
CA GLU A 140 18.82 22.15 -4.48
C GLU A 140 17.68 22.00 -5.50
N TYR A 141 16.93 20.90 -5.40
CA TYR A 141 15.74 20.71 -6.22
C TYR A 141 14.68 21.78 -5.93
N ALA A 142 14.41 22.06 -4.66
CA ALA A 142 13.42 23.05 -4.26
C ALA A 142 13.74 24.45 -4.83
N ALA A 143 15.01 24.83 -4.83
CA ALA A 143 15.48 26.08 -5.42
C ALA A 143 15.37 26.09 -6.96
N ALA A 144 15.68 24.97 -7.62
CA ALA A 144 15.62 24.83 -9.07
C ALA A 144 14.17 24.85 -9.61
N ALA A 145 13.25 24.17 -8.93
CA ALA A 145 11.83 24.12 -9.28
C ALA A 145 11.03 25.34 -8.78
N GLY A 146 11.62 26.18 -7.92
CA GLY A 146 10.95 27.35 -7.33
C GLY A 146 9.80 26.94 -6.39
N ILE A 147 10.07 26.00 -5.49
CA ILE A 147 9.09 25.48 -4.53
C ILE A 147 8.75 26.54 -3.47
N ASP A 148 7.46 26.72 -3.21
CA ASP A 148 6.97 27.68 -2.21
C ASP A 148 6.97 27.12 -0.79
N ARG A 149 6.73 25.82 -0.63
CA ARG A 149 6.67 25.13 0.68
C ARG A 149 7.04 23.67 0.56
N ILE A 150 7.77 23.17 1.56
CA ILE A 150 8.07 21.73 1.71
C ILE A 150 7.18 21.15 2.81
N VAL A 151 6.44 20.08 2.50
CA VAL A 151 5.65 19.33 3.49
C VAL A 151 6.31 17.97 3.72
N VAL A 152 6.80 17.75 4.94
CA VAL A 152 7.54 16.56 5.32
C VAL A 152 6.65 15.62 6.13
N ASP A 153 6.66 14.34 5.78
CA ASP A 153 6.04 13.30 6.58
C ASP A 153 6.80 13.13 7.91
N PRO A 154 6.12 13.01 9.06
CA PRO A 154 6.78 12.91 10.37
C PRO A 154 7.65 11.66 10.55
N GLU A 155 7.39 10.59 9.81
CA GLU A 155 8.18 9.35 9.81
C GLU A 155 9.11 9.24 8.61
N TYR A 156 9.21 10.30 7.79
CA TYR A 156 10.09 10.34 6.64
C TYR A 156 11.51 9.96 7.04
N LYS A 157 11.99 8.85 6.48
CA LYS A 157 13.38 8.41 6.58
C LYS A 157 14.01 8.47 5.19
N PRO A 158 15.04 9.31 4.98
CA PRO A 158 15.79 9.31 3.73
C PRO A 158 16.43 7.92 3.58
N GLY A 159 16.02 7.21 2.53
CA GLY A 159 16.52 5.87 2.27
C GLY A 159 16.46 4.95 3.49
N GLY A 160 15.28 4.75 4.10
CA GLY A 160 14.85 3.60 4.95
C GLY A 160 15.70 3.12 6.15
N THR A 161 16.96 3.52 6.27
CA THR A 161 18.01 2.95 7.13
C THR A 161 19.02 4.00 7.62
N ALA A 162 18.98 5.23 7.08
CA ALA A 162 19.80 6.31 7.60
C ALA A 162 19.42 6.58 9.08
N SER A 163 20.37 6.35 9.97
CA SER A 163 20.20 6.62 11.40
C SER A 163 20.17 8.13 11.61
N MET A 164 18.97 8.70 11.71
CA MET A 164 18.81 10.12 11.94
C MET A 164 18.88 10.44 13.44
N LEU A 165 19.80 11.31 13.84
CA LEU A 165 19.87 11.84 15.21
C LEU A 165 18.80 12.93 15.47
N GLN A 166 18.28 13.54 14.41
CA GLN A 166 17.26 14.60 14.45
C GLN A 166 16.25 14.41 13.30
N PRO A 167 15.00 14.89 13.45
CA PRO A 167 13.99 14.81 12.39
C PRO A 167 14.43 15.55 11.12
N MET A 168 14.11 15.00 9.94
CA MET A 168 14.48 15.60 8.65
C MET A 168 13.95 17.04 8.47
N SER A 169 12.81 17.37 9.08
CA SER A 169 12.28 18.75 9.05
C SER A 169 13.24 19.78 9.65
N VAL A 170 14.10 19.39 10.59
CA VAL A 170 15.14 20.26 11.17
C VAL A 170 16.29 20.48 10.17
N GLU A 171 16.66 19.46 9.41
CA GLU A 171 17.72 19.55 8.40
C GLU A 171 17.28 20.39 7.19
N LEU A 172 16.03 20.20 6.75
CA LEU A 172 15.44 21.00 5.66
C LEU A 172 15.19 22.46 6.08
N ALA A 173 14.94 22.73 7.37
CA ALA A 173 14.78 24.09 7.88
C ALA A 173 16.07 24.94 7.82
N ARG A 174 17.20 24.36 7.39
CA ARG A 174 18.43 25.12 7.09
C ARG A 174 18.32 25.93 5.79
N GLY A 175 17.39 25.60 4.90
CA GLY A 175 17.16 26.30 3.64
C GLY A 175 16.22 27.52 3.76
N ASP A 176 16.06 28.23 2.64
CA ASP A 176 15.22 29.44 2.55
C ASP A 176 13.71 29.14 2.31
N VAL A 177 13.35 27.88 2.08
CA VAL A 177 11.96 27.45 1.81
C VAL A 177 11.27 27.06 3.13
N PRO A 178 10.05 27.55 3.40
CA PRO A 178 9.34 27.17 4.62
C PRO A 178 9.03 25.67 4.64
N VAL A 179 9.43 25.01 5.74
CA VAL A 179 9.24 23.58 5.97
C VAL A 179 8.13 23.39 6.99
N GLU A 180 7.12 22.62 6.62
CA GLU A 180 6.02 22.21 7.48
C GLU A 180 6.05 20.68 7.64
N THR A 181 5.80 20.20 8.86
CA THR A 181 5.57 18.77 9.08
C THR A 181 4.07 18.53 9.02
N ALA A 182 3.62 17.58 8.19
CA ALA A 182 2.21 17.28 8.07
C ALA A 182 1.62 16.93 9.45
N PRO A 183 0.45 17.48 9.83
CA PRO A 183 -0.20 17.22 11.11
C PRO A 183 -0.91 15.85 11.11
N VAL A 184 -0.24 14.84 10.56
CA VAL A 184 -0.73 13.47 10.54
C VAL A 184 -0.38 12.82 11.88
N ASP A 185 -1.36 12.15 12.47
CA ASP A 185 -1.18 11.49 13.75
C ASP A 185 -0.04 10.49 13.61
N ARG A 186 1.02 10.65 14.43
CA ARG A 186 1.96 9.56 14.66
C ARG A 186 1.14 8.32 15.02
N PRO A 187 1.46 7.10 14.53
CA PRO A 187 1.01 5.87 15.14
C PRO A 187 1.68 5.73 16.52
N THR A 188 1.36 6.65 17.44
CA THR A 188 1.55 6.43 18.85
C THR A 188 0.67 5.23 19.19
N GLU A 189 1.25 4.20 19.80
CA GLU A 189 0.53 3.16 20.56
C GLU A 189 -0.19 3.77 21.79
N GLY A 190 -0.80 4.94 21.62
CA GLY A 190 -1.59 5.64 22.61
C GLY A 190 -3.01 5.11 22.61
N ALA A 191 -3.51 4.79 23.80
CA ALA A 191 -4.82 4.19 24.02
C ALA A 191 -5.94 4.92 23.24
N VAL A 192 -6.47 4.22 22.23
CA VAL A 192 -7.55 4.61 21.31
C VAL A 192 -8.91 4.64 22.03
N LEU A 193 -9.05 5.49 23.05
CA LEU A 193 -10.27 5.58 23.85
C LEU A 193 -11.19 6.75 23.47
N ALA A 194 -10.81 7.62 22.53
CA ALA A 194 -11.57 8.87 22.34
C ALA A 194 -11.72 9.39 20.90
N ARG A 195 -11.47 8.60 19.84
CA ARG A 195 -11.96 9.00 18.50
C ARG A 195 -13.41 8.55 18.38
N ALA A 196 -14.34 9.49 18.37
CA ALA A 196 -15.76 9.21 18.17
C ALA A 196 -15.94 8.48 16.82
N ALA A 197 -16.27 7.19 16.89
CA ALA A 197 -16.58 6.40 15.71
C ALA A 197 -17.88 6.91 15.05
N SER A 198 -18.05 6.69 13.75
CA SER A 198 -19.31 7.03 13.07
C SER A 198 -20.48 6.24 13.68
N LEU A 199 -21.68 6.82 13.70
CA LEU A 199 -22.88 6.14 14.22
C LEU A 199 -23.13 4.80 13.51
N SER A 200 -22.83 4.73 12.20
CA SER A 200 -22.92 3.50 11.41
C SER A 200 -21.96 2.41 11.92
N LYS A 201 -20.78 2.78 12.41
CA LYS A 201 -19.79 1.87 12.97
C LYS A 201 -20.23 1.30 14.32
N TYR A 202 -20.71 2.15 15.23
CA TYR A 202 -21.31 1.70 16.49
C TYR A 202 -22.48 0.74 16.22
N LEU A 203 -23.37 1.08 15.28
CA LEU A 203 -24.48 0.21 14.91
C LEU A 203 -24.00 -1.11 14.31
N SER A 204 -22.99 -1.10 13.44
CA SER A 204 -22.46 -2.31 12.81
C SER A 204 -21.82 -3.26 13.85
N VAL A 205 -20.96 -2.72 14.73
CA VAL A 205 -20.33 -3.52 15.81
C VAL A 205 -21.40 -4.03 16.77
N PHE A 206 -22.40 -3.23 17.09
CA PHE A 206 -23.54 -3.64 17.92
C PHE A 206 -24.29 -4.81 17.27
N VAL A 207 -24.71 -4.69 16.01
CA VAL A 207 -25.48 -5.73 15.31
C VAL A 207 -24.67 -7.01 15.20
N VAL A 208 -23.39 -6.94 14.80
CA VAL A 208 -22.53 -8.12 14.70
C VAL A 208 -22.34 -8.79 16.06
N SER A 209 -22.04 -8.02 17.10
CA SER A 209 -21.85 -8.55 18.47
C SER A 209 -23.14 -9.15 19.03
N TYR A 210 -24.28 -8.51 18.75
CA TYR A 210 -25.59 -8.98 19.18
C TYR A 210 -25.97 -10.29 18.48
N LEU A 211 -25.79 -10.38 17.16
CA LEU A 211 -26.04 -11.60 16.39
C LEU A 211 -25.11 -12.74 16.83
N PHE A 212 -23.85 -12.43 17.11
CA PHE A 212 -22.91 -13.41 17.65
C PHE A 212 -23.36 -13.93 19.02
N TYR A 213 -23.74 -13.04 19.94
CA TYR A 213 -24.28 -13.42 21.25
C TYR A 213 -25.55 -14.28 21.11
N MET A 214 -26.46 -13.91 20.20
CA MET A 214 -27.67 -14.69 19.91
C MET A 214 -27.35 -16.07 19.32
N SER A 215 -26.27 -16.20 18.53
CA SER A 215 -25.83 -17.50 17.99
C SER A 215 -25.33 -18.46 19.08
N LEU A 216 -24.89 -17.95 20.23
CA LEU A 216 -24.44 -18.76 21.37
C LEU A 216 -25.52 -18.98 22.44
N SER A 217 -26.56 -18.15 22.43
CA SER A 217 -27.63 -18.14 23.42
C SER A 217 -28.62 -19.31 23.23
N ALA A 218 -29.42 -19.58 24.28
CA ALA A 218 -30.54 -20.52 24.25
C ALA A 218 -31.88 -19.87 23.87
N TRP A 219 -31.86 -18.64 23.36
CA TRP A 219 -33.01 -17.90 22.80
C TRP A 219 -34.14 -17.66 23.83
N LYS A 220 -33.79 -17.48 25.10
CA LYS A 220 -34.75 -17.14 26.16
C LYS A 220 -35.04 -15.64 26.16
N PRO A 221 -36.21 -15.18 26.65
CA PRO A 221 -36.54 -13.74 26.73
C PRO A 221 -35.47 -12.89 27.45
N LEU A 222 -34.85 -13.44 28.50
CA LEU A 222 -33.77 -12.78 29.25
C LEU A 222 -32.48 -12.63 28.41
N ASP A 223 -32.25 -13.56 27.48
CA ASP A 223 -31.05 -13.56 26.65
C ASP A 223 -31.05 -12.39 25.66
N PHE A 224 -32.23 -12.01 25.15
CA PHE A 224 -32.36 -10.82 24.28
C PHE A 224 -31.94 -9.54 25.01
N PHE A 225 -32.34 -9.40 26.29
CA PHE A 225 -31.97 -8.23 27.09
C PHE A 225 -30.49 -8.22 27.46
N THR A 226 -29.97 -9.35 27.97
CA THR A 226 -28.55 -9.46 28.33
C THR A 226 -27.64 -9.34 27.11
N GLY A 227 -28.06 -9.87 25.96
CA GLY A 227 -27.38 -9.68 24.69
C GLY A 227 -27.37 -8.23 24.23
N PHE A 228 -28.49 -7.51 24.36
CA PHE A 228 -28.57 -6.10 24.00
C PHE A 228 -27.62 -5.26 24.86
N VAL A 229 -27.63 -5.46 26.18
CA VAL A 229 -26.75 -4.76 27.11
C VAL A 229 -25.28 -5.06 26.79
N THR A 230 -24.94 -6.34 26.61
CA THR A 230 -23.56 -6.77 26.32
C THR A 230 -23.07 -6.21 24.98
N ALA A 231 -23.86 -6.34 23.92
CA ALA A 231 -23.52 -5.81 22.59
C ALA A 231 -23.40 -4.28 22.59
N SER A 232 -24.19 -3.58 23.40
CA SER A 232 -24.08 -2.12 23.58
C SER A 232 -22.75 -1.75 24.21
N ILE A 233 -22.36 -2.43 25.29
CA ILE A 233 -21.08 -2.19 25.97
C ILE A 233 -19.91 -2.50 25.02
N VAL A 234 -19.95 -3.66 24.34
CA VAL A 234 -18.92 -4.04 23.35
C VAL A 234 -18.84 -3.01 22.24
N SER A 235 -19.97 -2.56 21.68
CA SER A 235 -19.98 -1.54 20.64
C SER A 235 -19.36 -0.23 21.12
N LEU A 236 -19.68 0.23 22.33
CA LEU A 236 -19.11 1.46 22.89
C LEU A 236 -17.58 1.39 23.02
N VAL A 237 -17.05 0.24 23.43
CA VAL A 237 -15.62 0.04 23.70
C VAL A 237 -14.82 -0.30 22.43
N LEU A 238 -15.35 -1.15 21.55
CA LEU A 238 -14.62 -1.64 20.37
C LEU A 238 -14.82 -0.77 19.12
N ALA A 239 -15.94 -0.07 18.96
CA ALA A 239 -16.17 0.72 17.75
C ALA A 239 -15.11 1.80 17.52
N PRO A 240 -14.49 2.45 18.51
CA PRO A 240 -13.34 3.34 18.27
C PRO A 240 -12.13 2.61 17.67
N VAL A 241 -11.88 1.37 18.08
CA VAL A 241 -10.67 0.59 17.75
C VAL A 241 -10.79 -0.18 16.43
N VAL A 242 -11.99 -0.61 16.05
CA VAL A 242 -12.19 -1.38 14.81
C VAL A 242 -11.74 -0.57 13.59
N ALA A 243 -10.91 -1.13 12.71
CA ALA A 243 -10.31 -0.41 11.59
C ALA A 243 -11.33 0.29 10.66
N ASN A 244 -10.87 1.39 10.05
CA ASN A 244 -11.68 2.44 9.46
C ASN A 244 -12.08 2.15 8.00
N ARG A 245 -12.93 1.14 7.74
CA ARG A 245 -13.54 0.99 6.40
C ARG A 245 -14.98 0.48 6.50
N SER A 246 -15.94 1.40 6.59
CA SER A 246 -17.36 1.08 6.41
C SER A 246 -17.63 0.87 4.92
N ALA A 247 -17.49 -0.37 4.43
CA ALA A 247 -18.01 -0.71 3.12
C ALA A 247 -19.55 -0.62 3.12
N PRO A 248 -20.18 -0.18 2.02
CA PRO A 248 -21.64 -0.15 1.92
C PRO A 248 -22.21 -1.53 2.24
N LEU A 249 -23.31 -1.59 3.00
CA LEU A 249 -23.98 -2.83 3.42
C LEU A 249 -24.16 -3.84 2.27
N GLY A 250 -24.50 -3.36 1.06
CA GLY A 250 -24.65 -4.21 -0.13
C GLY A 250 -23.35 -4.85 -0.62
N VAL A 251 -22.22 -4.16 -0.51
CA VAL A 251 -20.89 -4.70 -0.86
C VAL A 251 -20.48 -5.75 0.16
N THR A 252 -20.66 -5.46 1.45
CA THR A 252 -20.37 -6.40 2.55
C THR A 252 -21.19 -7.68 2.44
N LEU A 253 -22.49 -7.56 2.15
CA LEU A 253 -23.36 -8.73 2.00
C LEU A 253 -22.98 -9.59 0.79
N ARG A 254 -22.61 -8.98 -0.34
CA ARG A 254 -22.09 -9.71 -1.52
C ARG A 254 -20.77 -10.41 -1.21
N ARG A 255 -19.84 -9.74 -0.51
CA ARG A 255 -18.58 -10.36 -0.06
C ARG A 255 -18.85 -11.54 0.86
N LEU A 256 -19.77 -11.41 1.82
CA LEU A 256 -20.17 -12.50 2.71
C LEU A 256 -20.76 -13.69 1.94
N ALA A 257 -21.64 -13.45 0.96
CA ALA A 257 -22.19 -14.50 0.13
C ALA A 257 -21.10 -15.24 -0.67
N ARG A 258 -20.10 -14.51 -1.20
CA ARG A 258 -18.95 -15.12 -1.89
C ARG A 258 -18.02 -15.84 -0.92
N LEU A 259 -17.86 -15.33 0.30
CA LEU A 259 -17.10 -15.97 1.37
C LEU A 259 -17.73 -17.33 1.73
N LEU A 260 -19.05 -17.44 1.74
CA LEU A 260 -19.74 -18.73 1.96
C LEU A 260 -19.47 -19.75 0.85
N VAL A 261 -19.19 -19.31 -0.38
CA VAL A 261 -18.76 -20.19 -1.49
C VAL A 261 -17.27 -20.53 -1.39
N TYR A 262 -16.46 -19.57 -0.93
CA TYR A 262 -15.04 -19.73 -0.70
C TYR A 262 -14.73 -20.70 0.46
N ALA A 263 -15.48 -20.65 1.56
CA ALA A 263 -15.26 -21.46 2.74
C ALA A 263 -15.16 -22.97 2.45
N PRO A 264 -16.11 -23.63 1.73
CA PRO A 264 -15.98 -25.05 1.42
C PRO A 264 -14.82 -25.36 0.47
N TYR A 265 -14.45 -24.43 -0.43
CA TYR A 265 -13.26 -24.57 -1.25
C TYR A 265 -11.99 -24.57 -0.38
N LEU A 266 -11.86 -23.59 0.53
CA LEU A 266 -10.72 -23.51 1.45
C LEU A 266 -10.61 -24.75 2.35
N VAL A 267 -11.74 -25.23 2.90
CA VAL A 267 -11.75 -26.45 3.73
C VAL A 267 -11.24 -27.66 2.94
N LYS A 268 -11.60 -27.78 1.66
CA LYS A 268 -11.09 -28.83 0.79
C LYS A 268 -9.57 -28.71 0.60
N GLU A 269 -9.08 -27.52 0.26
CA GLU A 269 -7.63 -27.29 0.08
C GLU A 269 -6.84 -27.61 1.36
N ILE A 270 -7.33 -27.15 2.53
CA ILE A 270 -6.74 -27.47 3.83
C ILE A 270 -6.71 -28.99 4.06
N ALA A 271 -7.78 -29.71 3.76
CA ALA A 271 -7.84 -31.16 3.95
C ALA A 271 -6.85 -31.91 3.04
N VAL A 272 -6.71 -31.48 1.79
CA VAL A 272 -5.75 -32.05 0.82
C VAL A 272 -4.31 -31.81 1.30
N ALA A 273 -3.99 -30.58 1.67
CA ALA A 273 -2.66 -30.22 2.12
C ALA A 273 -2.28 -30.87 3.47
N ASN A 274 -3.24 -31.07 4.40
CA ASN A 274 -3.02 -31.90 5.60
C ASN A 274 -2.64 -33.34 5.24
N LEU A 275 -3.27 -33.93 4.23
CA LEU A 275 -2.96 -35.29 3.81
C LEU A 275 -1.57 -35.38 3.17
N GLN A 276 -1.18 -34.39 2.37
CA GLN A 276 0.16 -34.29 1.79
C GLN A 276 1.23 -34.17 2.90
N VAL A 277 1.04 -33.28 3.87
CA VAL A 277 1.97 -33.14 4.99
C VAL A 277 2.03 -34.43 5.83
N ALA A 278 0.89 -35.07 6.10
CA ALA A 278 0.86 -36.35 6.80
C ALA A 278 1.65 -37.43 6.04
N TYR A 279 1.55 -37.47 4.71
CA TYR A 279 2.35 -38.35 3.88
C TYR A 279 3.85 -38.07 4.02
N VAL A 280 4.28 -36.80 3.92
CA VAL A 280 5.69 -36.40 4.07
C VAL A 280 6.25 -36.80 5.43
N VAL A 281 5.49 -36.61 6.51
CA VAL A 281 5.90 -36.96 7.88
C VAL A 281 6.00 -38.48 8.09
N LEU A 282 5.11 -39.26 7.47
CA LEU A 282 5.10 -40.72 7.58
C LEU A 282 6.08 -41.39 6.60
N HIS A 283 6.58 -40.66 5.61
CA HIS A 283 7.51 -41.19 4.63
C HIS A 283 8.89 -41.43 5.27
N PRO A 284 9.50 -42.62 5.11
CA PRO A 284 10.78 -42.95 5.74
C PRO A 284 11.92 -42.01 5.30
N ASP A 285 11.89 -41.57 4.04
CA ASP A 285 12.90 -40.66 3.49
C ASP A 285 12.62 -39.17 3.77
N MET A 286 11.47 -38.84 4.39
CA MET A 286 11.06 -37.48 4.77
C MET A 286 11.39 -36.41 3.71
N PRO A 287 10.72 -36.43 2.54
CA PRO A 287 11.05 -35.56 1.42
C PRO A 287 10.59 -34.13 1.68
N ILE A 288 11.41 -33.37 2.41
CA ILE A 288 11.24 -31.95 2.69
C ILE A 288 12.21 -31.13 1.83
N ASP A 289 11.74 -29.96 1.38
CA ASP A 289 12.51 -28.98 0.62
C ASP A 289 12.12 -27.58 1.13
N PRO A 290 12.60 -27.19 2.31
CA PRO A 290 12.18 -25.95 2.94
C PRO A 290 12.84 -24.74 2.29
N GLU A 291 12.04 -23.76 1.85
CA GLU A 291 12.55 -22.53 1.21
C GLU A 291 11.63 -21.35 1.53
N VAL A 292 12.21 -20.17 1.74
CA VAL A 292 11.46 -18.91 1.82
C VAL A 292 11.39 -18.30 0.42
N VAL A 293 10.19 -18.22 -0.13
CA VAL A 293 9.93 -17.65 -1.45
C VAL A 293 9.14 -16.36 -1.35
N GLN A 294 9.37 -15.46 -2.29
CA GLN A 294 8.62 -14.22 -2.40
C GLN A 294 7.49 -14.38 -3.44
N LEU A 295 6.26 -14.11 -3.02
CA LEU A 295 5.09 -14.11 -3.88
C LEU A 295 4.54 -12.70 -4.00
N ARG A 296 4.51 -12.14 -5.22
CA ARG A 296 3.80 -10.89 -5.51
C ARG A 296 2.35 -11.18 -5.88
N ALA A 297 1.43 -11.03 -4.92
CA ALA A 297 0.02 -11.23 -5.17
C ALA A 297 -0.63 -9.96 -5.74
N ALA A 298 -1.51 -10.09 -6.74
CA ALA A 298 -2.43 -9.04 -7.17
C ALA A 298 -3.75 -9.16 -6.37
N VAL A 299 -3.61 -8.94 -5.06
CA VAL A 299 -4.71 -8.65 -4.14
C VAL A 299 -4.45 -7.29 -3.49
N TRP A 300 -5.48 -6.46 -3.44
CA TRP A 300 -5.43 -5.10 -2.91
C TRP A 300 -6.37 -4.93 -1.71
N GLY A 301 -5.90 -4.20 -0.70
CA GLY A 301 -6.65 -3.87 0.50
C GLY A 301 -6.48 -4.89 1.61
N ASP A 302 -6.42 -4.37 2.83
CA ASP A 302 -5.98 -5.07 4.04
C ASP A 302 -6.79 -6.35 4.29
N GLY A 303 -8.09 -6.31 4.04
CA GLY A 303 -8.97 -7.49 4.20
C GLY A 303 -8.65 -8.62 3.22
N ALA A 304 -8.32 -8.31 1.97
CA ALA A 304 -7.98 -9.31 0.97
C ALA A 304 -6.58 -9.88 1.21
N VAL A 305 -5.62 -9.00 1.51
CA VAL A 305 -4.23 -9.36 1.88
C VAL A 305 -4.23 -10.27 3.10
N THR A 306 -4.93 -9.89 4.16
CA THR A 306 -5.07 -10.69 5.39
C THR A 306 -5.75 -12.04 5.14
N THR A 307 -6.80 -12.05 4.31
CA THR A 307 -7.48 -13.31 3.96
C THR A 307 -6.54 -14.24 3.21
N LEU A 308 -5.76 -13.72 2.25
CA LEU A 308 -4.78 -14.51 1.51
C LEU A 308 -3.67 -15.05 2.41
N ALA A 309 -3.05 -14.20 3.23
CA ALA A 309 -2.01 -14.60 4.19
C ALA A 309 -2.48 -15.74 5.09
N ASN A 310 -3.65 -15.59 5.71
CA ASN A 310 -4.21 -16.62 6.58
C ASN A 310 -4.57 -17.89 5.82
N SER A 311 -5.03 -17.78 4.57
CA SER A 311 -5.36 -18.95 3.76
C SER A 311 -4.10 -19.74 3.38
N ILE A 312 -3.01 -19.06 3.03
CA ILE A 312 -1.70 -19.68 2.78
C ILE A 312 -1.22 -20.39 4.06
N THR A 313 -1.21 -19.70 5.20
CA THR A 313 -0.76 -20.29 6.48
C THR A 313 -1.63 -21.47 6.95
N LEU A 314 -2.93 -21.44 6.68
CA LEU A 314 -3.84 -22.55 7.03
C LEU A 314 -3.66 -23.78 6.14
N THR A 315 -3.05 -23.62 4.97
CA THR A 315 -2.79 -24.72 4.03
C THR A 315 -1.47 -25.37 4.45
N PRO A 316 -1.47 -26.57 5.06
CA PRO A 316 -0.27 -27.14 5.65
C PRO A 316 0.85 -27.34 4.63
N GLY A 317 2.08 -27.03 5.03
CA GLY A 317 3.23 -27.00 4.13
C GLY A 317 3.62 -25.60 3.65
N THR A 318 2.85 -24.56 4.02
CA THR A 318 3.21 -23.15 3.83
C THR A 318 2.96 -22.31 5.09
N LEU A 319 3.76 -21.26 5.28
CA LEU A 319 3.65 -20.28 6.36
C LEU A 319 3.99 -18.89 5.83
N THR A 320 3.08 -17.93 5.99
CA THR A 320 3.37 -16.52 5.69
C THR A 320 4.23 -15.93 6.83
N VAL A 321 5.45 -15.49 6.50
CA VAL A 321 6.42 -14.91 7.46
C VAL A 321 6.26 -13.41 7.57
N ASN A 322 6.20 -12.75 6.41
CA ASN A 322 6.07 -11.30 6.32
C ASN A 322 5.14 -10.94 5.17
N VAL A 323 4.44 -9.81 5.33
CA VAL A 323 3.57 -9.24 4.30
C VAL A 323 3.88 -7.75 4.22
N SER A 324 4.37 -7.33 3.06
CA SER A 324 4.63 -5.92 2.76
C SER A 324 3.83 -5.55 1.52
N GLU A 325 2.70 -4.85 1.73
CA GLU A 325 1.71 -4.49 0.71
C GLU A 325 1.11 -5.70 -0.04
N ARG A 326 1.80 -6.12 -1.11
CA ARG A 326 1.44 -7.21 -2.04
C ARG A 326 2.50 -8.29 -2.12
N SER A 327 3.63 -8.08 -1.46
CA SER A 327 4.73 -9.04 -1.36
C SER A 327 4.51 -9.90 -0.13
N PHE A 328 4.47 -11.21 -0.33
CA PHE A 328 4.36 -12.20 0.73
C PHE A 328 5.66 -12.99 0.78
N ASP A 329 6.37 -12.92 1.91
CA ASP A 329 7.48 -13.82 2.18
C ASP A 329 6.90 -15.08 2.81
N ILE A 330 7.00 -16.20 2.10
CA ILE A 330 6.32 -17.44 2.45
C ILE A 330 7.36 -18.54 2.61
N HIS A 331 7.39 -19.14 3.79
CA HIS A 331 8.14 -20.35 4.03
C HIS A 331 7.32 -21.55 3.53
N SER A 332 7.88 -22.29 2.58
CA SER A 332 7.35 -23.55 2.06
C SER A 332 8.11 -24.72 2.66
N LEU A 333 7.43 -25.83 2.96
CA LEU A 333 8.04 -27.06 3.50
C LEU A 333 8.49 -28.03 2.40
N THR A 334 7.82 -27.99 1.25
CA THR A 334 8.07 -28.90 0.12
C THR A 334 7.98 -28.14 -1.21
N ALA A 335 8.65 -28.68 -2.23
CA ALA A 335 8.57 -28.18 -3.60
C ALA A 335 7.13 -28.19 -4.15
N ASP A 336 6.32 -29.20 -3.80
CA ASP A 336 4.92 -29.29 -4.23
C ASP A 336 4.09 -28.16 -3.62
N SER A 337 4.21 -27.91 -2.30
CA SER A 337 3.51 -26.80 -1.64
C SER A 337 3.92 -25.44 -2.22
N ARG A 338 5.19 -25.28 -2.59
CA ARG A 338 5.70 -24.09 -3.28
C ARG A 338 5.11 -23.99 -4.70
N ALA A 339 5.00 -25.09 -5.42
CA ALA A 339 4.44 -25.10 -6.76
C ALA A 339 2.96 -24.72 -6.77
N ASP A 340 2.17 -25.28 -5.85
CA ASP A 340 0.73 -25.01 -5.67
C ASP A 340 0.47 -23.54 -5.31
N LEU A 341 1.37 -22.92 -4.53
CA LEU A 341 1.31 -21.50 -4.21
C LEU A 341 1.36 -20.64 -5.48
N PHE A 342 2.31 -20.93 -6.38
CA PHE A 342 2.50 -20.19 -7.62
C PHE A 342 1.43 -20.51 -8.70
N ASP A 343 0.71 -21.63 -8.58
CA ASP A 343 -0.50 -21.89 -9.37
C ASP A 343 -1.67 -20.97 -9.01
N GLY A 344 -1.58 -20.25 -7.88
CA GLY A 344 -2.45 -19.13 -7.57
C GLY A 344 -3.89 -19.51 -7.27
N GLY A 345 -4.18 -20.76 -6.92
CA GLY A 345 -5.53 -21.23 -6.58
C GLY A 345 -6.17 -20.43 -5.44
N LEU A 346 -5.42 -20.24 -4.35
CA LEU A 346 -5.84 -19.44 -3.20
C LEU A 346 -5.97 -17.94 -3.56
N GLU A 347 -5.01 -17.39 -4.30
CA GLU A 347 -5.05 -16.00 -4.77
C GLU A 347 -6.33 -15.73 -5.59
N ARG A 348 -6.62 -16.60 -6.56
CA ARG A 348 -7.82 -16.53 -7.41
C ARG A 348 -9.10 -16.59 -6.57
N ALA A 349 -9.14 -17.46 -5.58
CA ALA A 349 -10.28 -17.65 -4.71
C ALA A 349 -10.53 -16.42 -3.81
N VAL A 350 -9.48 -15.81 -3.26
CA VAL A 350 -9.56 -14.56 -2.50
C VAL A 350 -10.01 -13.40 -3.40
N ARG A 351 -9.46 -13.27 -4.61
CA ARG A 351 -9.91 -12.27 -5.59
C ARG A 351 -11.40 -12.41 -5.90
N PHE A 352 -11.89 -13.64 -6.04
CA PHE A 352 -13.32 -13.89 -6.23
C PHE A 352 -14.14 -13.32 -5.07
N VAL A 353 -13.74 -13.54 -3.81
CA VAL A 353 -14.46 -13.02 -2.64
C VAL A 353 -14.53 -11.49 -2.66
N PHE A 354 -13.38 -10.81 -2.79
CA PHE A 354 -13.28 -9.37 -2.58
C PHE A 354 -13.66 -8.53 -3.81
N TYR A 355 -13.34 -9.00 -5.02
CA TYR A 355 -13.51 -8.24 -6.27
C TYR A 355 -14.52 -8.90 -7.24
N GLY A 356 -14.81 -10.18 -7.07
CA GLY A 356 -15.80 -10.91 -7.87
C GLY A 356 -15.22 -11.70 -9.04
N ARG A 357 -16.10 -12.21 -9.92
CA ARG A 357 -15.72 -13.15 -10.98
C ARG A 357 -14.78 -12.58 -12.04
N ALA A 358 -14.82 -11.27 -12.30
CA ALA A 358 -13.96 -10.64 -13.30
C ALA A 358 -12.48 -10.68 -12.86
N ALA A 359 -12.20 -10.37 -11.59
CA ALA A 359 -10.84 -10.38 -11.05
C ALA A 359 -10.25 -11.79 -10.88
N ALA A 360 -11.09 -12.83 -10.82
CA ALA A 360 -10.63 -14.22 -10.78
C ALA A 360 -9.98 -14.68 -12.10
N ARG A 361 -10.08 -13.89 -13.18
CA ARG A 361 -9.45 -14.18 -14.48
C ARG A 361 -8.05 -13.62 -14.63
N ILE A 362 -7.58 -12.82 -13.66
CA ILE A 362 -6.21 -12.33 -13.67
C ILE A 362 -5.27 -13.56 -13.67
N PRO A 363 -4.21 -13.56 -14.51
CA PRO A 363 -3.25 -14.67 -14.62
C PRO A 363 -2.69 -15.10 -13.26
N THR A 364 -2.19 -16.32 -13.15
CA THR A 364 -1.57 -16.85 -11.92
C THR A 364 -0.25 -16.14 -11.61
N PRO A 365 0.27 -16.21 -10.38
CA PRO A 365 1.59 -15.68 -10.06
C PRO A 365 2.68 -16.21 -10.99
N ARG A 366 2.65 -17.51 -11.30
CA ARG A 366 3.57 -18.15 -12.24
C ARG A 366 3.49 -17.53 -13.64
N GLU A 367 2.27 -17.30 -14.15
CA GLU A 367 2.06 -16.70 -15.48
C GLU A 367 2.49 -15.24 -15.56
N ARG A 368 2.52 -14.54 -14.42
CA ARG A 368 2.94 -13.13 -14.34
C ARG A 368 4.44 -12.95 -14.14
N GLY A 369 5.20 -14.02 -13.89
CA GLY A 369 6.61 -13.92 -13.48
C GLY A 369 6.78 -13.40 -12.04
N ASP A 370 5.74 -13.49 -11.22
CA ASP A 370 5.69 -12.98 -9.84
C ASP A 370 6.23 -13.98 -8.80
N ALA A 371 6.98 -14.98 -9.26
CA ALA A 371 7.67 -15.97 -8.43
C ALA A 371 9.12 -15.53 -8.24
N GLY A 372 9.46 -14.96 -7.09
CA GLY A 372 10.86 -14.68 -6.74
C GLY A 372 11.58 -15.96 -6.36
N GLU A 373 12.78 -16.18 -6.90
CA GLU A 373 13.71 -17.21 -6.42
C GLU A 373 14.15 -16.86 -4.99
N GLY A 374 14.21 -17.87 -4.12
CA GLY A 374 14.38 -17.70 -2.68
C GLY A 374 15.60 -16.87 -2.31
N ARG A 375 15.45 -16.07 -1.24
CA ARG A 375 16.58 -15.44 -0.57
C ARG A 375 17.19 -16.47 0.36
N ASP A 376 18.33 -17.03 -0.03
CA ASP A 376 19.18 -17.82 0.88
C ASP A 376 19.57 -16.92 2.07
N GLY A 377 19.08 -17.29 3.27
CA GLY A 377 19.33 -16.59 4.53
C GLY A 377 20.66 -16.95 5.18
#